data_AF-A0A419ESH6-F1
#
_entry.id   AF-A0A419ESH6-F1
#
_cell.length_a   1.000
_cell.length_b   1.000
_cell.length_c   1.000
_cell.angle_alpha   90.00
_cell.angle_beta   90.00
_cell.angle_gamma   90.00
#
_symmetry.space_group_name_H-M   'P 1'
#
loop_
_entity.id
_entity.type
_entity.pdbx_description
1 polymer ?
#
loop_
_entity_poly.entity_id
_entity_poly.type
_entity_poly.pdbx_seq_one_letter_code
_entity_poly.pdbx_strand_id
1 'polypeptide(L)'
;MELKTIELIEAVEKFSNNKLKLKDDLERLIGIAITKNKFELLEKTAFTAKYLQGLFTIIQRGDAAIDEQVFNRYKKEYAENIEKIRTNLDELIKGSSDFYIKIFNEKFLSMTQVSISNLTDLCSDLAWLKMYLNRQ
;
A
#
# COMPACT_ATOMS: atom_id res chain seq x y z
N MET A 1 4.42 19.25 -11.49
CA MET A 1 3.79 18.08 -10.84
C MET A 1 4.84 17.23 -10.14
N GLU A 2 5.95 16.90 -10.81
CA GLU A 2 7.08 16.16 -10.24
C GLU A 2 7.62 16.75 -8.93
N LEU A 3 7.73 18.08 -8.83
CA LEU A 3 8.14 18.78 -7.60
C LEU A 3 7.22 18.46 -6.40
N LYS A 4 5.90 18.35 -6.61
CA LYS A 4 4.93 18.02 -5.55
C LYS A 4 5.06 16.55 -5.09
N THR A 5 5.42 15.66 -5.99
CA THR A 5 5.66 14.25 -5.68
C THR A 5 6.90 14.09 -4.80
N ILE A 6 8.00 14.75 -5.18
CA ILE A 6 9.27 14.73 -4.44
C ILE A 6 9.09 15.32 -3.03
N GLU A 7 8.43 16.48 -2.91
CA GLU A 7 8.14 17.11 -1.62
C GLU A 7 7.31 16.19 -0.71
N LEU A 8 6.28 15.53 -1.26
CA LEU A 8 5.43 14.62 -0.49
C LEU A 8 6.22 13.38 -0.02
N ILE A 9 6.98 12.73 -0.91
CA ILE A 9 7.72 11.51 -0.52
C ILE A 9 8.81 11.83 0.50
N GLU A 10 9.50 12.97 0.39
CA GLU A 10 10.48 13.40 1.39
C GLU A 10 9.85 13.69 2.75
N ALA A 11 8.66 14.31 2.76
CA ALA A 11 7.93 14.57 3.98
C ALA A 11 7.47 13.27 4.66
N VAL A 12 6.99 12.29 3.88
CA VAL A 12 6.61 10.96 4.38
C VAL A 12 7.85 10.20 4.88
N GLU A 13 8.97 10.27 4.18
CA GLU A 13 10.22 9.62 4.57
C GLU A 13 10.72 10.14 5.92
N LYS A 14 10.78 11.47 6.07
CA LYS A 14 11.11 12.13 7.34
C LYS A 14 10.13 11.75 8.45
N PHE A 15 8.83 11.76 8.14
CA PHE A 15 7.77 11.38 9.08
C PHE A 15 7.90 9.94 9.58
N SER A 16 8.28 9.02 8.70
CA SER A 16 8.47 7.61 9.01
C SER A 16 9.76 7.33 9.79
N ASN A 17 10.65 8.32 9.95
CA ASN A 17 12.04 8.16 10.40
C ASN A 17 12.86 7.21 9.50
N ASN A 18 12.80 7.43 8.17
CA ASN A 18 13.50 6.64 7.15
C ASN A 18 13.15 5.14 7.19
N LYS A 19 11.86 4.83 7.35
CA LYS A 19 11.34 3.46 7.42
C LYS A 19 10.66 3.00 6.13
N LEU A 20 10.62 3.83 5.09
CA LEU A 20 10.06 3.41 3.81
C LEU A 20 10.97 2.35 3.17
N LYS A 21 10.38 1.21 2.82
CA LYS A 21 11.11 0.07 2.26
C LYS A 21 11.22 0.14 0.73
N LEU A 22 10.19 0.70 0.11
CA LEU A 22 9.97 0.79 -1.32
C LEU A 22 9.72 2.24 -1.72
N LYS A 23 10.54 3.16 -1.18
CA LYS A 23 10.42 4.62 -1.39
C LYS A 23 10.24 4.99 -2.85
N ASP A 24 11.09 4.47 -3.75
CA ASP A 24 11.02 4.78 -5.18
C ASP A 24 9.72 4.30 -5.82
N ASP A 25 9.21 3.14 -5.41
CA ASP A 25 7.96 2.60 -5.95
C ASP A 25 6.75 3.36 -5.39
N LEU A 26 6.81 3.81 -4.13
CA LEU A 26 5.81 4.71 -3.55
C LEU A 26 5.83 6.08 -4.24
N GLU A 27 7.01 6.64 -4.52
CA GLU A 27 7.17 7.89 -5.26
C GLU A 27 6.55 7.78 -6.65
N ARG A 28 6.85 6.72 -7.39
CA ARG A 28 6.24 6.44 -8.71
C ARG A 28 4.73 6.36 -8.61
N LEU A 29 4.19 5.65 -7.62
CA LEU A 29 2.75 5.51 -7.43
C LEU A 29 2.08 6.86 -7.12
N ILE A 30 2.69 7.70 -6.29
CA ILE A 30 2.25 9.07 -6.00
C ILE A 30 2.28 9.92 -7.28
N GLY A 31 3.36 9.85 -8.05
CA GLY A 31 3.50 10.57 -9.33
C GLY A 31 2.42 10.19 -10.33
N ILE A 32 2.15 8.89 -10.49
CA ILE A 32 1.07 8.36 -11.33
C ILE A 32 -0.29 8.87 -10.85
N ALA A 33 -0.56 8.81 -9.53
CA ALA A 33 -1.84 9.25 -8.97
C ALA A 33 -2.08 10.76 -9.18
N ILE A 34 -1.06 11.60 -8.98
CA ILE A 34 -1.16 13.06 -9.19
C ILE A 34 -1.36 13.37 -10.67
N THR A 35 -0.54 12.80 -11.56
CA THR A 35 -0.62 13.08 -13.01
C THR A 35 -1.92 12.63 -13.65
N LYS A 36 -2.53 11.56 -13.12
CA LYS A 36 -3.81 11.02 -13.60
C LYS A 36 -5.04 11.52 -12.84
N ASN A 37 -4.88 12.45 -11.90
CA ASN A 37 -5.96 12.93 -11.04
C ASN A 37 -6.68 11.79 -10.27
N LYS A 38 -5.91 10.78 -9.84
CA LYS A 38 -6.38 9.62 -9.04
C LYS A 38 -5.89 9.66 -7.59
N PHE A 39 -5.57 10.85 -7.06
CA PHE A 39 -5.04 10.99 -5.70
C PHE A 39 -6.03 10.49 -4.63
N GLU A 40 -7.34 10.66 -4.83
CA GLU A 40 -8.36 10.11 -3.93
C GLU A 40 -8.32 8.58 -3.87
N LEU A 41 -8.08 7.91 -5.01
CA LEU A 41 -7.92 6.45 -5.05
C LEU A 41 -6.64 6.01 -4.33
N LEU A 42 -5.55 6.77 -4.47
CA LEU A 42 -4.31 6.54 -3.73
C LEU A 42 -4.55 6.67 -2.22
N GLU A 43 -5.26 7.70 -1.78
CA GLU A 43 -5.57 7.90 -0.36
C GLU A 43 -6.45 6.76 0.20
N LYS A 44 -7.48 6.34 -0.55
CA LYS A 44 -8.30 5.18 -0.20
C LYS A 44 -7.46 3.91 -0.08
N THR A 45 -6.53 3.71 -1.00
CA THR A 45 -5.59 2.58 -0.97
C THR A 45 -4.67 2.63 0.24
N ALA A 46 -4.15 3.82 0.58
CA ALA A 46 -3.33 4.04 1.76
C ALA A 46 -4.09 3.80 3.07
N PHE A 47 -5.38 4.16 3.11
CA PHE A 47 -6.27 3.83 4.22
C PHE A 47 -6.45 2.31 4.38
N THR A 48 -6.75 1.60 3.29
CA THR A 48 -6.86 0.14 3.31
C THR A 48 -5.55 -0.53 3.75
N ALA A 49 -4.40 -0.02 3.30
CA ALA A 49 -3.09 -0.53 3.69
C ALA A 49 -2.81 -0.37 5.20
N LYS A 50 -3.18 0.79 5.77
CA LYS A 50 -3.11 1.02 7.21
C LYS A 50 -4.02 0.06 8.00
N TYR A 51 -5.23 -0.18 7.52
CA TYR A 51 -6.14 -1.15 8.13
C TYR A 51 -5.53 -2.56 8.13
N LEU A 52 -4.95 -2.97 6.99
CA LEU A 52 -4.27 -4.26 6.84
C LEU A 52 -3.10 -4.45 7.79
N GLN A 53 -2.28 -3.43 8.03
CA GLN A 53 -1.22 -3.53 9.04
C GLN A 53 -1.76 -3.82 10.44
N GLY A 54 -2.89 -3.22 10.80
CA GLY A 54 -3.58 -3.49 12.06
C GLY A 54 -4.03 -4.96 12.15
N LEU A 55 -4.72 -5.44 11.12
CA LEU A 55 -5.13 -6.85 11.02
C LEU A 55 -3.94 -7.81 11.08
N PHE A 56 -2.87 -7.52 10.34
CA PHE A 56 -1.66 -8.34 10.33
C PHE A 56 -1.04 -8.44 11.72
N THR A 57 -0.97 -7.33 12.46
CA THR A 57 -0.46 -7.30 13.84
C THR A 57 -1.29 -8.18 14.77
N ILE A 58 -2.63 -8.15 14.63
CA ILE A 58 -3.54 -8.99 15.41
C ILE A 58 -3.31 -10.47 15.07
N ILE A 59 -3.23 -10.80 13.78
CA ILE A 59 -3.01 -12.18 13.30
C ILE A 59 -1.65 -12.71 13.77
N GLN A 60 -0.58 -11.90 13.67
CA GLN A 60 0.77 -12.30 14.06
C GLN A 60 0.93 -12.49 15.57
N ARG A 61 0.28 -11.65 16.38
CA ARG A 61 0.34 -11.78 17.84
C ARG A 61 -0.34 -13.04 18.34
N GLY A 62 -1.21 -13.66 17.52
CA GLY A 62 -1.80 -14.97 17.81
C GLY A 62 -2.29 -15.04 19.25
N ASP A 63 -2.98 -13.99 19.70
CA ASP A 63 -3.28 -13.82 21.11
C ASP A 63 -4.09 -15.02 21.56
N ALA A 64 -3.63 -15.75 22.58
CA ALA A 64 -4.26 -16.98 23.05
C ALA A 64 -5.72 -16.76 23.54
N ALA A 65 -6.13 -15.50 23.66
CA ALA A 65 -7.47 -15.05 23.99
C ALA A 65 -8.42 -14.89 22.78
N ILE A 66 -7.94 -14.97 21.53
CA ILE A 66 -8.78 -14.83 20.34
C ILE A 66 -9.39 -16.19 19.98
N ASP A 67 -10.72 -16.26 20.03
CA ASP A 67 -11.50 -17.39 19.54
C ASP A 67 -11.13 -17.71 18.07
N GLU A 68 -11.01 -19.00 17.76
CA GLU A 68 -10.70 -19.52 16.43
C GLU A 68 -11.62 -18.93 15.35
N GLN A 69 -12.91 -18.72 15.67
CA GLN A 69 -13.85 -18.08 14.74
C GLN A 69 -13.46 -16.65 14.40
N VAL A 70 -13.04 -15.88 15.41
CA VAL A 70 -12.60 -14.48 15.26
C VAL A 70 -11.29 -14.43 14.49
N PHE A 71 -10.36 -15.35 14.78
CA PHE A 71 -9.11 -15.45 14.05
C PHE A 71 -9.31 -15.77 12.57
N ASN A 72 -10.18 -16.73 12.24
CA ASN A 72 -10.53 -17.08 10.87
C ASN A 72 -11.22 -15.91 10.13
N ARG A 73 -12.06 -15.14 10.84
CA ARG A 73 -12.65 -13.92 10.29
C ARG A 73 -11.58 -12.88 9.93
N TYR A 74 -10.60 -12.62 10.81
CA TYR A 74 -9.53 -11.68 10.50
C TYR A 74 -8.66 -12.11 9.32
N LYS A 75 -8.37 -13.41 9.18
CA LYS A 75 -7.68 -13.94 7.99
C LYS A 75 -8.47 -13.68 6.71
N LYS A 76 -9.79 -13.91 6.74
CA LYS A 76 -10.66 -13.65 5.60
C LYS A 76 -10.68 -12.16 5.25
N GLU A 77 -10.87 -11.29 6.24
CA GLU A 77 -10.83 -9.84 6.04
C GLU A 77 -9.47 -9.37 5.52
N TYR A 78 -8.37 -9.97 5.99
CA TYR A 78 -7.03 -9.67 5.48
C TYR A 78 -6.91 -10.01 3.99
N ALA A 79 -7.32 -11.21 3.59
CA ALA A 79 -7.30 -11.64 2.19
C ALA A 79 -8.17 -10.73 1.30
N GLU A 80 -9.37 -10.39 1.74
CA GLU A 80 -10.27 -9.49 1.01
C GLU A 80 -9.68 -8.08 0.82
N ASN A 81 -8.99 -7.55 1.83
CA ASN A 81 -8.37 -6.23 1.73
C ASN A 81 -7.09 -6.25 0.89
N ILE A 82 -6.33 -7.36 0.87
CA ILE A 82 -5.22 -7.53 -0.08
C ILE A 82 -5.73 -7.48 -1.51
N GLU A 83 -6.82 -8.19 -1.83
CA GLU A 83 -7.41 -8.17 -3.17
C GLU A 83 -7.94 -6.77 -3.56
N LYS A 84 -8.51 -6.03 -2.59
CA LYS A 84 -8.90 -4.62 -2.81
C LYS A 84 -7.69 -3.75 -3.14
N ILE A 85 -6.57 -3.89 -2.42
CA ILE A 85 -5.35 -3.14 -2.75
C ILE A 85 -4.86 -3.50 -4.15
N ARG A 86 -4.81 -4.78 -4.51
CA ARG A 86 -4.39 -5.20 -5.85
C ARG A 86 -5.24 -4.56 -6.94
N THR A 87 -6.57 -4.58 -6.75
CA THR A 87 -7.52 -3.94 -7.67
C THR A 87 -7.29 -2.43 -7.76
N ASN A 88 -7.08 -1.76 -6.63
CA ASN A 88 -6.82 -0.33 -6.63
C ASN A 88 -5.47 0.03 -7.27
N LEU A 89 -4.44 -0.80 -7.07
CA LEU A 89 -3.13 -0.61 -7.70
C LEU A 89 -3.23 -0.76 -9.22
N ASP A 90 -3.93 -1.79 -9.70
CA ASP A 90 -4.18 -1.97 -11.12
C ASP A 90 -4.93 -0.77 -11.73
N GLU A 91 -5.97 -0.28 -11.04
CA GLU A 91 -6.71 0.90 -11.48
C GLU A 91 -5.85 2.18 -11.42
N LEU A 92 -4.98 2.35 -10.42
CA LEU A 92 -4.07 3.49 -10.34
C LEU A 92 -3.10 3.53 -11.53
N ILE A 93 -2.51 2.39 -11.90
CA ILE A 93 -1.55 2.30 -13.00
C ILE A 93 -2.22 2.23 -14.38
N LYS A 94 -3.54 2.02 -14.45
CA LYS A 94 -4.27 1.92 -15.72
C LYS A 94 -4.08 3.15 -16.62
N GLY A 95 -3.73 2.87 -17.88
CA GLY A 95 -3.42 3.88 -18.90
C GLY A 95 -2.11 4.63 -18.65
N SER A 96 -1.24 4.16 -17.76
CA SER A 96 0.16 4.59 -17.70
C SER A 96 0.94 3.99 -18.87
N SER A 97 2.21 4.36 -19.05
CA SER A 97 3.06 3.70 -20.05
C SER A 97 3.20 2.20 -19.77
N ASP A 98 3.39 1.40 -20.83
CA ASP A 98 3.61 -0.05 -20.74
C ASP A 98 4.73 -0.44 -19.77
N PHE A 99 5.76 0.40 -19.66
CA PHE A 99 6.85 0.23 -18.70
C PHE A 99 6.35 0.15 -17.25
N TYR A 100 5.54 1.12 -16.80
CA TYR A 100 4.98 1.14 -15.45
C TYR A 100 3.98 0.02 -15.22
N ILE A 101 3.14 -0.27 -16.22
CA ILE A 101 2.18 -1.38 -16.14
C ILE A 101 2.92 -2.70 -15.95
N LYS A 102 3.97 -2.95 -16.72
CA LYS A 102 4.78 -4.17 -16.62
C LYS A 102 5.49 -4.27 -15.27
N ILE A 103 6.16 -3.21 -14.81
CA ILE A 103 6.88 -3.22 -13.54
C ILE A 103 5.94 -3.50 -12.36
N PHE A 104 4.79 -2.83 -12.30
CA PHE A 104 3.86 -3.04 -11.19
C PHE A 104 3.22 -4.43 -11.22
N ASN A 105 2.92 -4.94 -12.43
CA ASN A 105 2.41 -6.30 -12.56
C ASN A 105 3.41 -7.35 -12.07
N GLU A 106 4.67 -7.26 -12.50
CA GLU A 106 5.72 -8.19 -12.11
C GLU A 106 6.01 -8.10 -10.61
N LYS A 107 6.22 -6.89 -10.09
CA LYS A 107 6.64 -6.66 -8.70
C LYS A 107 5.54 -6.91 -7.67
N PHE A 108 4.27 -6.58 -7.97
CA PHE A 108 3.21 -6.52 -6.95
C PHE A 108 1.96 -7.36 -7.27
N LEU A 109 1.65 -7.62 -8.54
CA LEU A 109 0.34 -8.20 -8.93
C LEU A 109 0.42 -9.65 -9.43
N SER A 110 1.62 -10.20 -9.64
CA SER A 110 1.88 -11.52 -10.23
C SER A 110 1.54 -12.74 -9.35
N MET A 111 1.14 -12.53 -8.09
CA MET A 111 0.76 -13.58 -7.13
C MET A 111 1.83 -14.65 -6.85
N THR A 112 3.08 -14.33 -7.14
CA THR A 112 4.24 -15.09 -6.66
C THR A 112 4.52 -14.74 -5.20
N GLN A 113 5.20 -15.63 -4.47
CA GLN A 113 5.64 -15.38 -3.08
C GLN A 113 6.40 -14.04 -2.96
N VAL A 114 7.26 -13.75 -3.93
CA VAL A 114 8.02 -12.49 -3.99
C VAL A 114 7.08 -11.29 -4.18
N SER A 115 6.12 -11.39 -5.09
CA SER A 115 5.18 -10.27 -5.31
C SER A 115 4.28 -10.00 -4.11
N ILE A 116 3.91 -11.02 -3.34
CA ILE A 116 3.15 -10.87 -2.09
C ILE A 116 4.00 -10.19 -1.01
N SER A 117 5.28 -10.55 -0.90
CA SER A 117 6.21 -9.88 0.00
C SER A 117 6.35 -8.40 -0.35
N ASN A 118 6.61 -8.10 -1.63
CA ASN A 118 6.70 -6.73 -2.12
C ASN A 118 5.41 -5.94 -1.88
N LEU A 119 4.24 -6.56 -2.11
CA LEU A 119 2.95 -5.94 -1.86
C LEU A 119 2.77 -5.62 -0.37
N THR A 120 3.22 -6.50 0.52
CA THR A 120 3.16 -6.28 1.98
C THR A 120 4.08 -5.12 2.39
N ASP A 121 5.27 -5.03 1.81
CA ASP A 121 6.18 -3.91 2.03
C ASP A 121 5.61 -2.59 1.48
N LEU A 122 4.98 -2.62 0.30
CA LEU A 122 4.30 -1.46 -0.27
C LEU A 122 3.12 -1.03 0.60
N CYS A 123 2.35 -1.97 1.15
CA CYS A 123 1.30 -1.68 2.12
C CYS A 123 1.86 -0.98 3.36
N SER A 124 3.08 -1.34 3.79
CA SER A 124 3.72 -0.68 4.91
C SER A 124 4.05 0.78 4.62
N ASP A 125 4.58 1.06 3.45
CA ASP A 125 4.90 2.42 3.02
C ASP A 125 3.64 3.26 2.78
N LEU A 126 2.60 2.67 2.20
CA LEU A 126 1.28 3.27 2.06
C LEU A 126 0.63 3.59 3.41
N ALA A 127 0.84 2.77 4.44
CA ALA A 127 0.34 3.06 5.78
C ALA A 127 1.03 4.31 6.37
N TRP A 128 2.33 4.50 6.14
CA TRP A 128 3.05 5.72 6.51
C TRP A 128 2.51 6.94 5.77
N LEU A 129 2.26 6.82 4.46
CA LEU A 129 1.59 7.87 3.68
C LEU A 129 0.25 8.24 4.32
N LYS A 130 -0.60 7.26 4.67
CA LYS A 130 -1.90 7.58 5.31
C LYS A 130 -1.73 8.26 6.66
N MET A 131 -0.77 7.81 7.47
CA MET A 131 -0.50 8.42 8.77
C MET A 131 -0.04 9.87 8.63
N TYR A 132 0.77 10.17 7.63
CA TYR A 132 1.19 11.53 7.30
C TYR A 132 0.01 12.40 6.84
N LEU A 133 -0.79 11.91 5.88
CA LEU A 133 -1.95 12.64 5.35
C LEU A 133 -3.01 12.96 6.42
N ASN A 134 -3.14 12.12 7.45
CA ASN A 134 -4.07 12.38 8.56
C ASN A 134 -3.59 13.44 9.57
N ARG A 135 -2.32 13.87 9.51
CA ARG A 135 -1.81 14.93 10.41
C ARG A 135 -1.98 16.33 9.84
N GLN A 136 -2.29 16.45 8.55
CA GLN A 136 -2.61 17.71 7.88
C GLN A 136 -4.10 18.00 8.01
#